data_AF-A0A950USS0-F1
#
_entry.id   AF-A0A950USS0-F1
#
_cell.length_a   1.000
_cell.length_b   1.000
_cell.length_c   1.000
_cell.angle_alpha   90.00
_cell.angle_beta   90.00
_cell.angle_gamma   90.00
#
_symmetry.space_group_name_H-M   'P 1'
#
loop_
_entity.id
_entity.type
_entity.pdbx_description
1 polymer ?
#
loop_
_entity_poly.entity_id
_entity_poly.type
_entity_poly.pdbx_seq_one_letter_code
_entity_poly.pdbx_strand_id
1 'polypeptide(L)'
;MTDLSPSDGSDGWDITVVSEPFTTGSEDVDTALGRLQDEARQRNWDIVVGLTELPLHDEEGRHLLVETDPAERSAVLSLPALGGFRMHTRARHALRSLISGLADPDTMDEHRVALPRRR
;
A
#
# COMPACT_ATOMS: atom_id res chain seq x y z
N MET A 1 -8.06 14.58 16.13
CA MET A 1 -8.42 13.25 15.60
C MET A 1 -9.28 13.50 14.38
N THR A 2 -8.68 13.50 13.19
CA THR A 2 -9.40 13.80 11.95
C THR A 2 -10.20 12.56 11.58
N ASP A 3 -11.51 12.72 11.48
CA ASP A 3 -12.44 11.71 11.04
C ASP A 3 -12.11 11.32 9.60
N LEU A 4 -11.79 10.04 9.38
CA LEU A 4 -11.57 9.45 8.06
C LEU A 4 -12.89 8.91 7.48
N SER A 5 -14.02 9.55 7.80
CA SER A 5 -15.30 9.20 7.20
C SER A 5 -15.19 9.31 5.68
N PRO A 6 -15.50 8.24 4.93
CA PRO A 6 -15.52 8.29 3.48
C PRO A 6 -16.52 9.35 3.06
N SER A 7 -16.10 10.30 2.23
CA SER A 7 -17.06 11.15 1.54
C SER A 7 -17.87 10.24 0.62
N ASP A 8 -19.20 10.19 0.79
CA ASP A 8 -20.14 9.56 -0.14
C ASP A 8 -19.96 10.19 -1.53
N GLY A 9 -18.99 9.66 -2.27
CA GLY A 9 -18.67 10.01 -3.64
C GLY A 9 -19.45 9.07 -4.53
N SER A 10 -20.47 9.60 -5.19
CA SER A 10 -21.17 8.91 -6.28
C SER A 10 -20.22 8.71 -7.47
N ASP A 11 -19.34 7.70 -7.44
CA ASP A 11 -18.46 7.32 -8.57
C ASP A 11 -17.84 5.93 -8.32
N GLY A 12 -18.56 4.85 -8.65
CA GLY A 12 -18.03 3.52 -9.01
C GLY A 12 -17.19 2.70 -8.01
N TRP A 13 -16.77 3.26 -6.87
CA TRP A 13 -15.89 2.61 -5.89
C TRP A 13 -16.59 2.44 -4.54
N ASP A 14 -16.60 1.21 -4.02
CA ASP A 14 -16.95 0.93 -2.63
C ASP A 14 -15.64 0.83 -1.82
N ILE A 15 -15.46 1.73 -0.86
CA ILE A 15 -14.20 1.90 -0.12
C ILE A 15 -14.43 1.61 1.36
N THR A 16 -13.77 0.58 1.86
CA THR A 16 -13.71 0.28 3.29
C THR A 16 -12.33 0.62 3.85
N VAL A 17 -12.28 1.37 4.96
CA VAL A 17 -11.04 1.67 5.68
C VAL A 17 -10.98 0.83 6.95
N VAL A 18 -9.94 0.02 7.10
CA VAL A 18 -9.70 -0.82 8.28
C VAL A 18 -8.39 -0.40 8.94
N SER A 19 -8.45 -0.16 10.26
CA SER A 19 -7.29 0.26 11.07
C SER A 19 -6.86 -0.88 12.00
N GLU A 20 -6.47 -2.01 11.42
CA GLU A 20 -6.01 -3.21 12.13
C GLU A 20 -4.56 -3.55 11.75
N PRO A 21 -3.73 -4.05 12.69
CA PRO A 21 -2.34 -4.39 12.38
C PRO A 21 -2.27 -5.60 11.42
N PHE A 22 -1.65 -5.43 10.26
CA PHE A 22 -1.39 -6.54 9.32
C PHE A 22 0.09 -6.98 9.30
N THR A 23 1.02 -6.10 9.71
CA THR A 23 2.46 -6.43 9.75
C THR A 23 2.83 -7.28 10.95
N THR A 24 2.08 -7.20 12.06
CA THR A 24 2.40 -7.84 13.37
C THR A 24 3.86 -7.68 13.81
N GLY A 25 4.49 -6.55 13.49
CA GLY A 25 5.89 -6.26 13.79
C GLY A 25 6.91 -6.89 12.84
N SER A 26 6.46 -7.59 11.80
CA SER A 26 7.32 -8.08 10.72
C SER A 26 7.67 -6.94 9.76
N GLU A 27 8.96 -6.78 9.48
CA GLU A 27 9.46 -5.92 8.39
C GLU A 27 9.61 -6.70 7.07
N ASP A 28 9.34 -8.02 7.09
CA ASP A 28 9.29 -8.83 5.88
C ASP A 28 8.08 -8.46 5.04
N VAL A 29 8.36 -7.93 3.85
CA VAL A 29 7.35 -7.32 2.97
C VAL A 29 6.45 -8.35 2.32
N ASP A 30 6.98 -9.54 2.02
CA ASP A 30 6.22 -10.62 1.40
C ASP A 30 5.18 -11.18 2.37
N THR A 31 5.57 -11.37 3.65
CA THR A 31 4.63 -11.71 4.72
C THR A 31 3.53 -10.65 4.88
N ALA A 32 3.89 -9.36 4.82
CA ALA A 32 2.91 -8.28 4.97
C ALA A 32 1.92 -8.26 3.80
N LEU A 33 2.40 -8.43 2.56
CA LEU A 33 1.58 -8.48 1.37
C LEU A 33 0.67 -9.69 1.36
N GLY A 34 1.18 -10.89 1.68
CA GLY A 34 0.39 -12.11 1.75
C GLY A 34 -0.78 -12.02 2.74
N ARG A 35 -0.58 -11.37 3.90
CA ARG A 35 -1.67 -11.14 4.87
C ARG A 35 -2.73 -10.19 4.35
N LEU A 36 -2.36 -9.15 3.60
CA LEU A 36 -3.34 -8.27 2.97
C LEU A 36 -4.15 -9.00 1.90
N GLN A 37 -3.50 -9.87 1.13
CA GLN A 37 -4.20 -10.71 0.14
C GLN A 37 -5.18 -11.66 0.82
N ASP A 38 -4.81 -12.27 1.95
CA ASP A 38 -5.71 -13.11 2.73
C ASP A 38 -6.91 -12.33 3.27
N GLU A 39 -6.71 -11.11 3.77
CA GLU A 39 -7.80 -10.22 4.18
C GLU A 39 -8.71 -9.84 3.01
N ALA A 40 -8.13 -9.49 1.85
CA ALA A 40 -8.89 -9.15 0.66
C ALA A 40 -9.77 -10.32 0.18
N ARG A 41 -9.22 -11.54 0.16
CA ARG A 41 -9.97 -12.76 -0.20
C ARG A 41 -11.11 -13.02 0.79
N GLN A 42 -10.86 -12.89 2.09
CA GLN A 42 -11.86 -13.10 3.14
C GLN A 42 -13.00 -12.08 3.08
N ARG A 43 -12.71 -10.85 2.65
CA ARG A 43 -13.67 -9.74 2.60
C ARG A 43 -14.22 -9.48 1.20
N ASN A 44 -13.80 -10.27 0.21
CA ASN A 44 -14.17 -10.12 -1.20
C ASN A 44 -13.81 -8.74 -1.77
N TRP A 45 -12.65 -8.20 -1.42
CA TRP A 45 -12.16 -6.94 -1.98
C TRP A 45 -11.41 -7.16 -3.30
N ASP A 46 -11.70 -6.33 -4.29
CA ASP A 46 -11.03 -6.36 -5.59
C ASP A 46 -9.61 -5.80 -5.56
N ILE A 47 -9.33 -4.88 -4.63
CA ILE A 47 -8.04 -4.20 -4.43
C ILE A 47 -7.81 -4.03 -2.93
N VAL A 48 -6.58 -4.28 -2.48
CA VAL A 48 -6.16 -4.01 -1.10
C VAL A 48 -4.85 -3.23 -1.07
N VAL A 49 -4.82 -2.16 -0.28
CA VAL A 49 -3.59 -1.39 -0.05
C VAL A 49 -3.39 -1.21 1.45
N GLY A 50 -2.31 -1.80 1.97
CA GLY A 50 -1.91 -1.63 3.36
C GLY A 50 -0.95 -0.45 3.52
N LEU A 51 -1.16 0.35 4.56
CA LEU A 51 -0.26 1.43 4.95
C LEU A 51 0.45 1.03 6.24
N THR A 52 1.77 1.09 6.27
CA THR A 52 2.56 0.73 7.46
C THR A 52 3.50 1.84 7.90
N GLU A 53 3.58 2.05 9.21
CA GLU A 53 4.55 2.90 9.88
C GLU A 53 5.94 2.25 10.02
N LEU A 54 6.05 0.96 9.70
CA LEU A 54 7.32 0.23 9.71
C LEU A 54 8.11 0.50 8.42
N PRO A 55 9.46 0.60 8.50
CA PRO A 55 10.29 0.56 7.32
C PRO A 55 10.17 -0.82 6.66
N LEU A 56 10.03 -0.83 5.33
CA LEU A 56 10.05 -2.06 4.54
C LEU A 56 11.39 -2.19 3.84
N HIS A 57 11.83 -3.43 3.66
CA HIS A 57 13.07 -3.75 2.97
C HIS A 57 12.82 -4.82 1.91
N ASP A 58 13.52 -4.71 0.78
CA ASP A 58 13.59 -5.82 -0.18
C ASP A 58 14.57 -6.91 0.28
N GLU A 59 14.70 -7.96 -0.52
CA GLU A 59 15.61 -9.09 -0.27
C GLU A 59 17.07 -8.64 -0.11
N GLU A 60 17.47 -7.51 -0.70
CA GLU A 60 18.81 -6.93 -0.55
C GLU A 60 18.94 -5.96 0.64
N GLY A 61 17.89 -5.82 1.45
CA GLY A 61 17.85 -4.93 2.62
C GLY A 61 17.72 -3.45 2.26
N ARG A 62 17.31 -3.10 1.04
CA ARG A 62 17.13 -1.70 0.62
C ARG A 62 15.73 -1.23 1.01
N HIS A 63 15.63 0.01 1.49
CA HIS A 63 14.33 0.57 1.84
C HIS A 63 13.39 0.62 0.62
N LEU A 64 12.19 0.08 0.84
CA LEU A 64 11.11 0.12 -0.12
C LEU A 64 10.13 1.24 0.23
N LEU A 65 9.73 1.99 -0.79
CA LEU A 65 8.55 2.83 -0.66
C LEU A 65 7.28 1.98 -0.74
N VAL A 66 7.25 1.06 -1.71
CA VAL A 66 6.09 0.23 -2.00
C VAL A 66 6.51 -1.13 -2.51
N GLU A 67 5.71 -2.12 -2.14
CA GLU A 67 5.66 -3.45 -2.74
C GLU A 67 4.27 -3.66 -3.36
N THR A 68 4.19 -4.26 -4.54
CA THR A 68 2.92 -4.48 -5.25
C THR A 68 2.88 -5.87 -5.86
N ASP A 69 1.72 -6.51 -5.79
CA ASP A 69 1.37 -7.67 -6.61
C ASP A 69 0.13 -7.27 -7.45
N PRO A 70 0.31 -6.89 -8.72
CA PRO A 70 -0.79 -6.51 -9.61
C PRO A 70 -1.72 -7.67 -9.96
N ALA A 71 -1.23 -8.91 -9.95
CA ALA A 71 -2.05 -10.08 -10.27
C ALA A 71 -3.11 -10.31 -9.18
N GLU A 72 -2.71 -10.16 -7.92
CA GLU A 72 -3.60 -10.20 -6.76
C GLU A 72 -4.14 -8.81 -6.36
N ARG A 73 -3.84 -7.78 -7.15
CA ARG A 73 -4.25 -6.37 -6.95
C ARG A 73 -4.01 -5.86 -5.54
N SER A 74 -2.82 -6.14 -5.01
CA SER A 74 -2.44 -5.84 -3.64
C SER A 74 -1.18 -4.97 -3.57
N ALA A 75 -1.09 -4.13 -2.54
CA ALA A 75 0.12 -3.34 -2.29
C ALA A 75 0.35 -3.04 -0.80
N VAL A 76 1.62 -2.86 -0.42
CA VAL A 76 2.03 -2.34 0.88
C VAL A 76 2.83 -1.05 0.69
N LEU A 77 2.40 0.06 1.30
CA LEU A 77 3.11 1.33 1.30
C LEU A 77 3.79 1.58 2.65
N SER A 78 5.12 1.76 2.63
CA SER A 78 5.89 2.20 3.79
C SER A 78 5.79 3.72 3.94
N LEU A 79 5.10 4.17 4.98
CA LEU A 79 5.00 5.58 5.34
C LEU A 79 6.34 6.24 5.70
N PRO A 80 7.26 5.62 6.47
CA PRO A 80 8.55 6.26 6.79
C PRO A 80 9.41 6.53 5.54
N ALA A 81 9.27 5.74 4.48
CA ALA A 81 9.97 5.92 3.21
C ALA A 81 9.61 7.24 2.48
N LEU A 82 8.45 7.84 2.78
CA LEU A 82 8.02 9.12 2.21
C LEU A 82 8.74 10.33 2.81
N GLY A 83 9.40 10.15 3.96
CA GLY A 83 10.01 11.20 4.77
C GLY A 83 9.00 12.12 5.47
N GLY A 84 9.48 12.88 6.47
CA GLY A 84 8.60 13.67 7.35
C GLY A 84 7.98 14.94 6.73
N PHE A 85 8.51 15.46 5.63
CA PHE A 85 7.98 16.69 5.01
C PHE A 85 6.84 16.40 4.03
N ARG A 86 5.68 17.05 4.25
CA ARG A 86 4.45 16.87 3.43
C ARG A 86 4.02 15.41 3.30
N MET A 87 4.27 14.61 4.35
CA MET A 87 3.99 13.17 4.39
C MET A 87 2.56 12.84 3.95
N HIS A 88 1.55 13.51 4.50
CA HIS A 88 0.15 13.29 4.11
C HIS A 88 -0.10 13.51 2.61
N THR A 89 0.43 14.61 2.05
CA THR A 89 0.27 14.91 0.62
C THR A 89 0.96 13.86 -0.25
N ARG A 90 2.15 13.42 0.15
CA ARG A 90 2.91 12.39 -0.57
C ARG A 90 2.25 11.02 -0.47
N ALA A 91 1.76 10.64 0.71
CA ALA A 91 1.02 9.40 0.92
C ALA A 91 -0.26 9.36 0.09
N ARG A 92 -1.03 10.46 0.08
CA ARG A 92 -2.24 10.57 -0.76
C ARG A 92 -1.92 10.44 -2.24
N HIS A 93 -0.83 11.05 -2.70
CA HIS A 93 -0.39 10.94 -4.09
C HIS A 93 0.02 9.50 -4.43
N ALA A 94 0.86 8.88 -3.59
CA ALA A 94 1.30 7.50 -3.76
C ALA A 94 0.11 6.53 -3.78
N LEU A 95 -0.81 6.64 -2.83
CA LEU A 95 -2.01 5.81 -2.76
C LEU A 95 -2.90 5.97 -3.99
N ARG A 96 -3.09 7.19 -4.49
CA ARG A 96 -3.85 7.42 -5.72
C ARG A 96 -3.19 6.74 -6.93
N SER A 97 -1.88 6.89 -7.07
CA SER A 97 -1.13 6.26 -8.16
C SER A 97 -1.21 4.73 -8.07
N LEU A 98 -1.11 4.15 -6.86
CA LEU A 98 -1.22 2.71 -6.64
C LEU A 98 -2.60 2.18 -7.00
N ILE A 99 -3.67 2.80 -6.48
CA ILE A 99 -5.04 2.38 -6.80
C ILE A 99 -5.30 2.49 -8.31
N SER A 100 -4.84 3.58 -8.94
CA SER A 100 -5.02 3.76 -10.40
C SER A 100 -4.30 2.68 -11.20
N GLY A 101 -3.08 2.29 -10.80
CA GLY A 101 -2.35 1.19 -11.43
C GLY A 101 -3.00 -0.16 -11.18
N LEU A 102 -3.33 -0.50 -9.94
CA LEU A 102 -3.97 -1.79 -9.61
C LEU A 102 -5.37 -1.96 -10.23
N ALA A 103 -6.04 -0.85 -10.55
CA ALA A 103 -7.33 -0.84 -11.24
C ALA A 103 -7.20 -0.99 -12.76
N ASP A 104 -6.02 -0.73 -13.34
CA ASP A 104 -5.79 -0.83 -14.78
C ASP A 104 -5.49 -2.29 -15.16
N PRO A 105 -6.36 -2.95 -15.95
CA PRO A 105 -6.18 -4.34 -16.33
C PRO A 105 -4.96 -4.58 -17.24
N ASP A 106 -4.40 -3.52 -17.86
CA ASP A 106 -3.25 -3.64 -18.76
C ASP A 106 -1.90 -3.50 -18.03
N THR A 107 -1.88 -3.10 -16.76
CA THR A 107 -0.66 -3.04 -15.95
C THR A 107 -0.45 -4.33 -15.16
N MET A 108 0.13 -5.34 -15.81
CA MET A 108 0.54 -6.61 -15.18
C MET A 108 1.99 -6.60 -14.65
N ASP A 109 2.66 -5.44 -14.63
CA ASP A 109 4.07 -5.34 -14.19
C ASP A 109 4.18 -5.25 -12.66
N GLU A 110 4.99 -6.13 -12.07
CA GLU A 110 5.40 -6.07 -10.65
C GLU A 110 6.24 -4.80 -10.40
N HIS A 111 5.72 -3.83 -9.64
CA HIS A 111 6.38 -2.54 -9.42
C HIS A 111 7.01 -2.44 -8.03
N ARG A 112 8.28 -2.84 -7.92
CA ARG A 112 9.10 -2.60 -6.72
C ARG A 112 9.86 -1.28 -6.87
N VAL A 113 9.56 -0.29 -6.03
CA VAL A 113 10.27 1.01 -6.04
C VAL A 113 11.22 1.10 -4.85
N ALA A 114 12.47 0.72 -5.09
CA ALA A 114 13.56 0.93 -4.13
C ALA A 114 13.95 2.41 -4.04
N LEU A 115 14.23 2.88 -2.83
CA LEU A 115 14.70 4.24 -2.63
C LEU A 115 16.19 4.38 -2.99
N PRO A 116 16.58 5.43 -3.74
CA PRO A 116 17.99 5.74 -3.97
C PRO A 116 18.67 6.15 -2.67
N ARG A 117 19.90 5.67 -2.45
CA ARG A 117 20.72 6.06 -1.29
C ARG A 117 20.97 7.58 -1.30
N ARG A 118 20.54 8.28 -0.24
CA ARG A 118 21.02 9.64 0.01
C ARG A 118 22.50 9.54 0.42
N ARG A 119 23.39 10.14 -0.39
CA ARG A 119 24.81 10.34 -0.07
C ARG A 119 24.97 11.41 1.00
#